data_AF-A0A0J6NH70-F1
#
_entry.id   AF-A0A0J6NH70-F1
#
_cell.length_a   1.000
_cell.length_b   1.000
_cell.length_c   1.000
_cell.angle_alpha   90.00
_cell.angle_beta   90.00
_cell.angle_gamma   90.00
#
_symmetry.space_group_name_H-M   'P 1'
#
loop_
_entity.id
_entity.type
_entity.pdbx_description
1 polymer ?
#
loop_
_entity_poly.entity_id
_entity_poly.type
_entity_poly.pdbx_seq_one_letter_code
_entity_poly.pdbx_strand_id
1 'polypeptide(L)'
;MLSLFLITVFLIISLVHCYWALGGTVGMGAAVPEVDGKPLFQPTRAGTFAVAGLLALSALAVALHGHLTRFWQMETVRWGLLALAVALLLRGIGEFRYVGLFKSVRGSRFARNDTRFYSPLCLLLGSLLLILAW
;
A
#
# COMPACT_ATOMS: atom_id res chain seq x y z
N MET A 1 -12.25 -9.61 13.16
CA MET A 1 -12.14 -10.15 11.78
C MET A 1 -11.55 -9.14 10.81
N LEU A 2 -12.05 -7.89 10.78
CA LEU A 2 -11.51 -6.82 9.94
C LEU A 2 -10.00 -6.57 10.14
N SER A 3 -9.55 -6.43 11.38
CA SER A 3 -8.13 -6.18 11.69
C SER A 3 -7.22 -7.31 11.20
N LEU A 4 -7.63 -8.57 11.36
CA LEU A 4 -6.88 -9.73 10.86
C LEU A 4 -6.73 -9.67 9.34
N PHE A 5 -7.81 -9.37 8.62
CA PHE A 5 -7.75 -9.20 7.17
C PHE A 5 -6.73 -8.11 6.75
N LEU A 6 -6.82 -6.92 7.36
CA LEU A 6 -5.90 -5.82 7.09
C LEU A 6 -4.44 -6.20 7.41
N ILE A 7 -4.18 -6.82 8.56
CA ILE A 7 -2.86 -7.31 8.97
C ILE A 7 -2.31 -8.28 7.94
N THR A 8 -3.10 -9.30 7.56
CA THR A 8 -2.68 -10.32 6.59
C THR A 8 -2.33 -9.68 5.25
N VAL A 9 -3.16 -8.77 4.73
CA VAL A 9 -2.89 -8.10 3.45
C VAL A 9 -1.62 -7.24 3.53
N PHE A 10 -1.45 -6.44 4.58
CA PHE A 10 -0.24 -5.62 4.74
C PHE A 10 1.03 -6.47 4.86
N LEU A 11 0.98 -7.58 5.59
CA LEU A 11 2.11 -8.50 5.72
C LEU A 11 2.45 -9.17 4.38
N ILE A 12 1.46 -9.63 3.61
CA ILE A 12 1.70 -10.22 2.28
C ILE A 12 2.39 -9.20 1.38
N ILE A 13 1.90 -7.96 1.32
CA ILE A 13 2.49 -6.92 0.46
C ILE A 13 3.90 -6.55 0.96
N SER A 14 4.11 -6.48 2.29
CA SER A 14 5.43 -6.25 2.89
C SER A 14 6.44 -7.32 2.47
N LEU A 15 6.05 -8.60 2.53
CA LEU A 15 6.90 -9.72 2.12
C LEU A 15 7.24 -9.68 0.63
N VAL A 16 6.29 -9.30 -0.24
CA VAL A 16 6.56 -9.10 -1.67
C VAL A 16 7.63 -8.01 -1.88
N HIS A 17 7.57 -6.91 -1.12
CA HIS A 17 8.59 -5.85 -1.19
C HIS A 17 9.94 -6.32 -0.64
N CYS A 18 9.97 -7.08 0.47
CA CYS A 18 11.21 -7.71 0.95
C CYS A 18 11.83 -8.62 -0.11
N TYR A 19 11.02 -9.44 -0.79
CA TYR A 19 11.48 -10.30 -1.89
C TYR A 19 12.13 -9.49 -3.01
N TRP A 20 11.48 -8.41 -3.47
CA TRP A 20 12.06 -7.53 -4.49
C TRP A 20 13.33 -6.82 -4.00
N ALA A 21 13.37 -6.37 -2.75
CA ALA A 21 14.54 -5.72 -2.18
C ALA A 21 15.76 -6.66 -2.07
N LEU A 22 15.52 -7.96 -1.88
CA LEU A 22 16.52 -9.03 -1.88
C LEU A 22 16.94 -9.49 -3.29
N GLY A 23 16.42 -8.88 -4.35
CA GLY A 23 16.79 -9.18 -5.74
C GLY A 23 15.80 -10.05 -6.50
N GLY A 24 14.62 -10.31 -5.93
CA GLY A 24 13.52 -10.94 -6.64
C GLY A 24 13.03 -10.12 -7.83
N THR A 25 12.71 -10.78 -8.95
CA THR A 25 12.32 -10.11 -10.22
C THR A 25 10.88 -10.39 -10.65
N VAL A 26 10.23 -11.39 -10.05
CA VAL A 26 8.87 -11.79 -10.41
C VAL A 26 7.90 -10.64 -10.16
N GLY A 27 7.15 -10.24 -11.19
CA GLY A 27 6.14 -9.19 -11.10
C GLY A 27 6.69 -7.75 -11.04
N MET A 28 8.01 -7.56 -10.94
CA MET A 28 8.63 -6.23 -10.78
C MET A 28 8.34 -5.29 -11.96
N GLY A 29 8.39 -5.79 -13.20
CA GLY A 29 8.04 -5.03 -14.39
C GLY A 29 6.55 -4.65 -14.50
N ALA A 30 5.70 -5.18 -13.62
CA ALA A 30 4.30 -4.76 -13.52
C ALA A 30 4.03 -3.89 -12.27
N ALA A 31 5.07 -3.58 -11.48
CA ALA A 31 4.99 -2.81 -10.25
C ALA A 31 5.52 -1.37 -10.41
N VAL A 32 6.24 -1.08 -11.51
CA VAL A 32 6.81 0.23 -11.81
C VAL A 32 6.09 0.87 -12.99
N PRO A 33 5.66 2.14 -12.90
CA PRO A 33 5.11 2.87 -14.04
C PRO A 33 6.10 2.95 -15.20
N GLU A 34 5.60 2.76 -16.42
CA GLU A 34 6.39 2.81 -17.65
C GLU A 34 5.73 3.75 -18.68
N VAL A 35 6.56 4.44 -19.45
CA VAL A 35 6.18 5.26 -20.62
C VAL A 35 7.02 4.78 -21.80
N ASP A 36 6.37 4.43 -22.91
CA ASP A 36 7.03 3.92 -24.13
C ASP A 36 8.03 2.79 -23.89
N GLY A 37 7.67 1.88 -22.97
CA GLY A 37 8.50 0.71 -22.61
C GLY A 37 9.69 1.02 -21.70
N LYS A 38 9.84 2.28 -21.24
CA LYS A 38 10.90 2.68 -20.30
C LYS A 38 10.30 2.91 -18.90
N PRO A 39 10.89 2.33 -17.85
CA PRO A 39 10.46 2.58 -16.48
C PRO A 39 10.71 4.04 -16.10
N LEU A 40 9.75 4.65 -15.41
CA LEU A 40 9.83 6.06 -15.01
C LEU A 40 10.92 6.29 -13.96
N PHE A 41 11.23 5.28 -13.15
CA PHE A 41 12.30 5.27 -12.17
C PHE A 41 12.77 3.84 -11.91
N GLN A 42 13.95 3.70 -11.32
CA GLN A 42 14.45 2.40 -10.86
C GLN A 42 14.31 2.30 -9.34
N PRO A 43 13.56 1.32 -8.81
CA PRO A 43 13.46 1.11 -7.37
C PRO A 43 14.84 0.79 -6.78
N THR A 44 15.26 1.56 -5.77
CA THR A 44 16.47 1.23 -5.02
C THR A 44 16.14 0.19 -3.95
N ARG A 45 17.09 -0.72 -3.64
CA ARG A 45 16.89 -1.73 -2.58
C ARG A 45 16.49 -1.10 -1.25
N ALA A 46 17.16 0.00 -0.88
CA ALA A 46 16.86 0.74 0.34
C ALA A 46 15.44 1.32 0.32
N GLY A 47 15.01 1.91 -0.80
CA GLY A 47 13.64 2.41 -0.96
C GLY A 47 12.60 1.30 -0.87
N THR A 48 12.84 0.16 -1.52
CA THR A 48 11.94 -0.99 -1.44
C THR A 48 11.86 -1.58 -0.03
N PHE A 49 12.97 -1.67 0.70
CA PHE A 49 12.97 -2.06 2.11
C PHE A 49 12.22 -1.07 3.00
N ALA A 50 12.37 0.24 2.76
CA ALA A 50 11.63 1.26 3.49
C ALA A 50 10.11 1.07 3.32
N VAL A 51 9.63 0.80 2.09
CA VAL A 51 8.22 0.49 1.84
C VAL A 51 7.79 -0.79 2.56
N ALA A 52 8.60 -1.86 2.52
CA ALA A 52 8.32 -3.10 3.24
C ALA A 52 8.18 -2.86 4.75
N GLY A 53 9.08 -2.07 5.33
CA GLY A 53 9.06 -1.67 6.73
C GLY A 53 7.82 -0.85 7.10
N LEU A 54 7.44 0.14 6.28
CA LEU A 54 6.23 0.93 6.49
C LEU A 54 4.96 0.06 6.46
N LEU A 55 4.89 -0.92 5.56
CA LEU A 55 3.78 -1.88 5.50
C LEU A 55 3.75 -2.80 6.73
N ALA A 56 4.91 -3.27 7.21
CA ALA A 56 4.99 -4.07 8.43
C ALA A 56 4.59 -3.27 9.68
N LEU A 57 5.03 -2.02 9.78
CA LEU A 57 4.61 -1.10 10.84
C LEU A 57 3.10 -0.80 10.78
N SER A 58 2.54 -0.70 9.58
CA SER A 58 1.09 -0.55 9.39
C SER A 58 0.32 -1.78 9.92
N ALA A 59 0.80 -2.99 9.61
CA ALA A 59 0.23 -4.23 10.15
C ALA A 59 0.33 -4.27 11.69
N LEU A 60 1.47 -3.87 12.24
CA LEU A 60 1.66 -3.78 13.69
C LEU A 60 0.70 -2.77 14.33
N ALA A 61 0.55 -1.57 13.74
CA ALA A 61 -0.37 -0.55 14.24
C ALA A 61 -1.83 -1.06 14.26
N VAL A 62 -2.25 -1.76 13.21
CA VAL A 62 -3.58 -2.39 13.15
C VAL A 62 -3.73 -3.49 14.21
N ALA A 63 -2.70 -4.30 14.45
CA ALA A 63 -2.70 -5.35 15.46
C ALA A 63 -2.80 -4.77 16.88
N LEU A 64 -2.02 -3.72 17.17
CA LEU A 64 -2.05 -3.02 18.45
C LEU A 64 -3.42 -2.39 18.70
N HIS A 65 -4.02 -1.73 17.71
CA HIS A 65 -5.36 -1.15 17.82
C HIS A 65 -6.46 -2.22 18.02
N GLY A 66 -6.33 -3.38 17.36
CA GLY A 66 -7.33 -4.46 17.42
C GLY A 66 -7.27 -5.35 18.66
N HIS A 67 -6.11 -5.51 19.31
CA HIS A 67 -5.92 -6.39 20.47
C HIS A 67 -5.86 -5.66 21.82
N LEU A 68 -5.53 -4.36 21.85
CA LEU A 68 -5.45 -3.58 23.10
C LEU A 68 -6.81 -2.98 23.49
N THR A 69 -7.81 -3.81 23.72
CA THR A 69 -9.08 -3.39 24.33
C THR A 69 -8.92 -3.31 25.85
N ARG A 70 -8.31 -2.24 26.39
CA ARG A 70 -8.79 -1.57 27.64
C ARG A 70 -7.93 -0.44 28.19
N PHE A 71 -6.62 -0.39 27.94
CA PHE A 71 -5.78 0.47 28.78
C PHE A 71 -5.39 1.82 28.20
N TRP A 72 -5.36 1.98 26.88
CA TRP A 72 -4.97 3.26 26.30
C TRP A 72 -5.37 3.24 24.82
N GLN A 73 -6.47 3.90 24.48
CA GLN A 73 -6.64 4.40 23.12
C GLN A 73 -5.47 5.36 22.91
N MET A 74 -4.32 4.86 22.44
CA MET A 74 -3.21 5.71 22.08
C MET A 74 -3.70 6.53 20.89
N GLU A 75 -4.20 7.74 21.15
CA GLU A 75 -4.60 8.72 20.14
C GLU A 75 -3.58 8.75 19.00
N THR A 76 -2.30 8.63 19.33
CA THR A 76 -1.18 8.50 18.38
C THR A 76 -1.36 7.37 17.36
N VAL A 77 -1.76 6.16 17.78
CA VAL A 77 -2.00 5.03 16.88
C VAL A 77 -3.23 5.29 16.02
N ARG A 78 -4.32 5.85 16.59
CA ARG A 78 -5.52 6.21 15.82
C ARG A 78 -5.20 7.24 14.74
N TRP A 79 -4.50 8.32 15.08
CA TRP A 79 -4.05 9.34 14.11
C TRP A 79 -3.12 8.76 13.06
N GLY A 80 -2.24 7.83 13.43
CA GLY A 80 -1.41 7.08 12.48
C GLY A 80 -2.23 6.25 11.49
N LEU A 81 -3.26 5.53 11.97
CA LEU A 81 -4.16 4.76 11.11
C LEU A 81 -4.99 5.66 10.19
N LEU A 82 -5.48 6.81 10.68
CA LEU A 82 -6.18 7.80 9.87
C LEU A 82 -5.26 8.40 8.78
N ALA A 83 -4.03 8.76 9.14
CA ALA A 83 -3.06 9.27 8.18
C ALA A 83 -2.73 8.23 7.10
N LEU A 84 -2.54 6.96 7.50
CA LEU A 84 -2.33 5.85 6.56
C LEU A 84 -3.55 5.63 5.65
N ALA A 85 -4.76 5.69 6.21
CA ALA A 85 -5.99 5.55 5.45
C ALA A 85 -6.11 6.63 4.37
N VAL A 86 -5.88 7.89 4.73
CA VAL A 86 -5.87 9.01 3.78
C VAL A 86 -4.78 8.82 2.73
N ALA A 87 -3.56 8.43 3.11
CA ALA A 87 -2.48 8.19 2.15
C ALA A 87 -2.84 7.10 1.14
N LEU A 88 -3.47 6.00 1.57
CA LEU A 88 -3.92 4.93 0.67
C LEU A 88 -5.06 5.37 -0.24
N LEU A 89 -6.01 6.15 0.28
CA LEU A 89 -7.10 6.71 -0.52
C LEU A 89 -6.56 7.65 -1.60
N LEU A 90 -5.69 8.59 -1.21
CA LEU A 90 -5.01 9.50 -2.13
C LEU A 90 -4.22 8.73 -3.19
N ARG A 91 -3.51 7.65 -2.80
CA ARG A 91 -2.79 6.81 -3.76
C ARG A 91 -3.72 6.07 -4.70
N GLY A 92 -4.88 5.61 -4.23
CA GLY A 92 -5.89 4.94 -5.05
C GLY A 92 -6.56 5.87 -6.06
N ILE A 93 -6.84 7.12 -5.67
CA ILE A 93 -7.30 8.19 -6.57
C ILE A 93 -6.17 8.52 -7.57
N GLY A 94 -4.95 8.66 -7.04
CA GLY A 94 -3.70 8.96 -7.73
C GLY A 94 -3.59 10.39 -8.21
N GLU A 95 -2.64 10.63 -9.12
CA GLU A 95 -2.27 11.97 -9.60
C GLU A 95 -2.81 12.32 -10.99
N PHE A 96 -3.70 11.47 -11.53
CA PHE A 96 -4.39 11.64 -12.82
C PHE A 96 -3.51 11.48 -14.08
N ARG A 97 -2.18 11.33 -13.98
CA ARG A 97 -1.31 11.07 -15.14
C ARG A 97 -0.87 9.61 -15.27
N TYR A 98 -0.12 9.08 -14.31
CA TYR A 98 0.53 7.76 -14.36
C TYR A 98 0.00 6.76 -13.33
N VAL A 99 -0.44 7.24 -12.15
CA VAL A 99 -0.92 6.40 -11.04
C VAL A 99 -2.35 6.75 -10.67
N GLY A 100 -3.11 5.74 -10.22
CA GLY A 100 -4.46 5.88 -9.70
C GLY A 100 -5.54 5.46 -10.69
N LEU A 101 -6.79 5.40 -10.22
CA LEU A 101 -7.94 5.04 -11.06
C LEU A 101 -8.12 5.97 -12.26
N PHE A 102 -7.83 7.26 -12.07
CA PHE A 102 -8.09 8.30 -13.06
C PHE A 102 -6.88 8.66 -13.94
N LYS A 103 -5.87 7.80 -14.00
CA LYS A 103 -4.68 8.03 -14.83
C LYS A 103 -4.98 8.12 -16.34
N SER A 104 -4.26 9.01 -17.01
CA SER A 104 -4.32 9.21 -18.46
C SER A 104 -3.44 8.23 -19.24
N VAL A 105 -2.26 7.87 -18.72
CA VAL A 105 -1.34 6.92 -19.36
C VAL A 105 -1.76 5.48 -19.03
N ARG A 106 -2.17 4.72 -20.06
CA ARG A 106 -2.74 3.36 -19.89
C ARG A 106 -2.03 2.24 -20.67
N GLY A 107 -1.01 2.58 -21.45
CA GLY A 107 -0.33 1.64 -22.35
C GLY A 107 0.52 0.57 -21.66
N SER A 108 0.97 0.80 -20.42
CA SER A 108 1.89 -0.09 -19.71
C SER A 108 1.18 -1.23 -18.97
N ARG A 109 1.94 -2.30 -18.67
CA ARG A 109 1.46 -3.42 -17.82
C ARG A 109 1.09 -2.93 -16.42
N PHE A 110 1.92 -2.04 -15.86
CA PHE A 110 1.64 -1.36 -14.61
C PHE A 110 0.29 -0.65 -14.66
N ALA A 111 0.03 0.18 -15.68
CA ALA A 111 -1.19 0.96 -15.73
C ALA A 111 -2.46 0.08 -15.76
N ARG A 112 -2.42 -1.04 -16.49
CA ARG A 112 -3.52 -2.02 -16.50
C ARG A 112 -3.74 -2.66 -15.13
N ASN A 113 -2.66 -3.11 -14.49
CA ASN A 113 -2.73 -3.71 -13.15
C ASN A 113 -3.14 -2.71 -12.08
N ASP A 114 -2.73 -1.45 -12.22
CA ASP A 114 -3.06 -0.39 -11.29
C ASP A 114 -4.56 -0.07 -11.33
N THR A 115 -5.19 -0.02 -12.51
CA THR A 115 -6.66 0.14 -12.60
C THR A 115 -7.41 -1.09 -12.09
N ARG A 116 -6.92 -2.30 -12.39
CA ARG A 116 -7.65 -3.54 -12.08
C ARG A 116 -7.49 -4.01 -10.64
N PHE A 117 -6.32 -3.80 -10.04
CA PHE A 117 -5.95 -4.39 -8.76
C PHE A 117 -5.39 -3.37 -7.78
N TYR A 118 -4.35 -2.63 -8.14
CA TYR A 118 -3.62 -1.86 -7.12
C TYR A 118 -4.40 -0.67 -6.59
N SER A 119 -5.01 0.15 -7.45
CA SER A 119 -5.80 1.30 -7.01
C SER A 119 -7.08 0.88 -6.28
N PRO A 120 -7.87 -0.11 -6.78
CA PRO A 120 -9.00 -0.64 -6.02
C PRO A 120 -8.60 -1.20 -4.65
N LEU A 121 -7.47 -1.92 -4.57
CA LEU A 121 -6.97 -2.45 -3.30
C LEU A 121 -6.61 -1.31 -2.34
N CYS A 122 -5.92 -0.26 -2.79
CA CYS A 122 -5.59 0.88 -1.95
C CYS A 122 -6.85 1.61 -1.44
N LEU A 123 -7.86 1.80 -2.30
CA LEU A 123 -9.12 2.41 -1.90
C LEU A 123 -9.84 1.54 -0.86
N LEU A 124 -9.92 0.23 -1.09
CA LEU A 124 -10.53 -0.70 -0.16
C LEU A 124 -9.81 -0.68 1.19
N LEU A 125 -8.48 -0.84 1.22
CA LEU A 125 -7.70 -0.84 2.45
C LEU A 125 -7.80 0.50 3.19
N GLY A 126 -7.79 1.62 2.47
CA GLY A 126 -7.98 2.95 3.04
C GLY A 126 -9.36 3.11 3.69
N SER A 127 -10.43 2.74 3.00
CA SER A 127 -11.80 2.77 3.55
C SER A 127 -11.96 1.85 4.76
N LEU A 128 -11.40 0.65 4.72
CA LEU A 128 -11.43 -0.30 5.84
C LEU A 128 -10.64 0.21 7.06
N LEU A 129 -9.52 0.90 6.84
CA LEU A 129 -8.77 1.54 7.91
C LEU A 129 -9.54 2.71 8.53
N LEU A 130 -10.25 3.52 7.74
CA LEU A 130 -11.14 4.56 8.29
C LEU A 130 -12.22 3.96 9.18
N ILE A 131 -12.84 2.87 8.73
CA ILE A 131 -13.87 2.15 9.51
C ILE A 131 -13.28 1.57 10.80
N LEU A 132 -12.05 1.07 10.77
CA LEU A 132 -11.39 0.53 11.96
C LEU A 132 -10.98 1.62 12.96
N ALA A 133 -10.58 2.79 12.45
CA ALA A 133 -10.08 3.90 13.26
C ALA A 133 -11.18 4.78 13.85
N TRP A 134 -12.42 4.68 13.33
CA TRP A 134 -13.61 5.37 13.81
C TRP A 134 -14.38 4.51 14.82
#